data_AF-Q5L2X4-F1
#
_entry.id   AF-Q5L2X4-F1
#
_cell.length_a   1.000
_cell.length_b   1.000
_cell.length_c   1.000
_cell.angle_alpha   90.00
_cell.angle_beta   90.00
_cell.angle_gamma   90.00
#
_symmetry.space_group_name_H-M   'P 1'
#
loop_
_entity.id
_entity.type
_entity.pdbx_description
1 polymer ?
#
loop_
_entity_poly.entity_id
_entity_poly.type
_entity_poly.pdbx_seq_one_letter_code
_entity_poly.pdbx_strand_id
1 'polypeptide(L)' 'MSRTERKNMIEFIEKVRGLSREELAYMTDAEIEYIYERYYHHHEEIVE' A
#
# COMPACT_ATOMS: atom_id res chain seq x y z
N MET A 1 11.89 -3.91 -4.31
CA MET A 1 11.59 -2.69 -3.53
C MET A 1 12.63 -2.48 -2.42
N SER A 2 13.01 -1.24 -2.09
CA SER A 2 13.85 -0.95 -0.92
C SER A 2 13.05 -1.03 0.39
N ARG A 3 13.73 -1.21 1.53
CA ARG A 3 13.06 -1.23 2.85
C ARG A 3 12.29 0.06 3.14
N THR A 4 12.81 1.21 2.68
CA THR A 4 12.17 2.52 2.85
C THR A 4 10.93 2.63 1.97
N GLU A 5 11.02 2.24 0.70
CA GLU A 5 9.86 2.22 -0.20
C GLU A 5 8.75 1.30 0.35
N ARG A 6 9.11 0.10 0.81
CA ARG A 6 8.15 -0.85 1.39
C ARG A 6 7.46 -0.27 2.61
N LYS A 7 8.21 0.40 3.49
CA LYS A 7 7.64 1.05 4.67
C LYS A 7 6.63 2.14 4.25
N ASN A 8 6.99 2.97 3.29
CA ASN A 8 6.13 4.04 2.82
C ASN A 8 4.82 3.51 2.19
N MET A 9 4.90 2.45 1.38
CA MET A 9 3.72 1.82 0.79
C MET A 9 2.81 1.21 1.85
N ILE A 10 3.36 0.48 2.82
CA ILE A 10 2.60 -0.09 3.94
C ILE A 10 1.88 1.01 4.74
N GLU A 11 2.57 2.11 5.07
CA GLU A 11 1.97 3.24 5.80
C GLU A 11 0.82 3.91 5.02
N PHE A 12 0.92 3.97 3.69
CA PHE A 12 -0.18 4.45 2.85
C PHE A 12 -1.37 3.49 2.86
N ILE A 13 -1.12 2.20 2.62
CA ILE A 13 -2.17 1.18 2.57
C ILE A 13 -2.92 1.10 3.91
N GLU A 14 -2.21 1.16 5.03
CA GLU A 14 -2.79 1.17 6.38
C GLU A 14 -3.78 2.33 6.56
N LYS A 15 -3.41 3.54 6.11
CA LYS A 15 -4.26 4.74 6.21
C LYS A 15 -5.49 4.69 5.31
N VAL A 16 -5.36 4.13 4.11
CA VAL A 16 -6.42 4.17 3.08
C VAL A 16 -7.40 3.01 3.22
N ARG A 17 -6.93 1.84 3.67
CA ARG A 17 -7.72 0.60 3.68
C ARG A 17 -8.06 0.07 5.05
N GLY A 18 -7.43 0.56 6.12
CA GLY A 18 -7.56 -0.02 7.45
C GLY A 18 -7.04 -1.46 7.55
N LEU A 19 -6.20 -1.87 6.59
CA LEU A 19 -5.46 -3.14 6.69
C LEU A 19 -4.41 -3.02 7.79
N SER A 20 -4.32 -4.03 8.65
CA SER A 20 -3.35 -4.01 9.72
C SER A 20 -1.94 -4.21 9.17
N ARG A 21 -0.97 -3.63 9.86
CA ARG A 21 0.44 -3.80 9.54
C ARG A 21 0.90 -5.26 9.64
N GLU A 22 0.27 -6.06 10.51
CA GLU A 22 0.53 -7.49 10.62
C GLU A 22 0.11 -8.24 9.35
N GLU A 23 -1.07 -7.95 8.80
CA GLU A 23 -1.51 -8.55 7.53
C GLU A 23 -0.57 -8.21 6.37
N LEU A 24 -0.10 -6.95 6.31
CA LEU A 24 0.84 -6.49 5.28
C LEU A 24 2.26 -7.03 5.47
N ALA A 25 2.63 -7.42 6.69
CA ALA A 25 3.96 -7.98 6.98
C ALA A 25 4.18 -9.37 6.36
N TYR A 26 3.10 -10.13 6.14
CA TYR A 26 3.15 -11.47 5.53
C TYR A 26 3.09 -11.47 4.01
N MET A 27 2.89 -10.31 3.38
CA MET A 27 2.81 -10.16 1.92
C MET A 27 4.19 -9.99 1.29
N THR A 28 4.35 -10.43 0.05
CA THR A 28 5.55 -10.18 -0.77
C THR A 28 5.64 -8.72 -1.21
N ASP A 29 6.79 -8.31 -1.76
CA ASP A 29 6.96 -6.99 -2.36
C ASP A 29 5.95 -6.75 -3.50
N ALA A 30 5.74 -7.76 -4.36
CA ALA A 30 4.82 -7.66 -5.49
C ALA A 30 3.35 -7.51 -5.07
N GLU A 31 2.94 -8.19 -4.00
CA GLU A 31 1.59 -8.03 -3.45
C GLU A 31 1.37 -6.63 -2.86
N ILE A 32 2.38 -6.09 -2.15
CA ILE A 32 2.33 -4.72 -1.62
C ILE A 32 2.26 -3.69 -2.76
N GLU A 33 3.08 -3.84 -3.81
CA GLU A 33 3.06 -2.97 -4.98
C GLU A 33 1.69 -3.00 -5.68
N TYR A 34 1.15 -4.20 -5.95
CA TYR A 34 -0.16 -4.36 -6.58
C TYR A 34 -1.29 -3.70 -5.78
N ILE A 35 -1.28 -3.86 -4.46
CA ILE A 35 -2.25 -3.21 -3.56
C ILE A 35 -2.07 -1.70 -3.63
N TYR A 36 -0.84 -1.20 -3.49
CA TYR A 36 -0.53 0.23 -3.53
C TYR A 36 -1.00 0.89 -4.82
N GLU A 37 -0.64 0.35 -5.99
CA GLU A 37 -1.02 0.89 -7.31
C GLU A 37 -2.53 0.98 -7.48
N ARG A 38 -3.25 -0.09 -7.09
CA ARG A 38 -4.72 -0.13 -7.19
C ARG A 38 -5.40 0.97 -6.40
N TYR A 39 -4.89 1.30 -5.21
CA TYR A 39 -5.49 2.34 -4.36
C TYR A 39 -4.95 3.73 -4.66
N TYR A 40 -3.73 3.85 -5.15
CA TYR A 40 -3.19 5.11 -5.60
C TYR A 40 -4.04 5.67 -6.75
N HIS A 41 -4.32 4.86 -7.78
CA HIS A 41 -5.19 5.25 -8.89
C HIS A 41 -6.61 5.58 -8.43
N HIS A 42 -7.19 4.78 -7.54
CA HIS A 42 -8.52 5.07 -7.01
C HIS A 42 -8.56 6.36 -6.17
N HIS A 43 -7.46 6.71 -5.49
CA HIS A 43 -7.36 7.98 -4.77
C HIS A 43 -7.20 9.18 -5.71
N GLU A 44 -6.40 9.06 -6.76
CA GLU A 44 -6.27 10.11 -7.78
C GLU A 44 -7.60 10.35 -8.51
N GLU A 45 -8.35 9.31 -8.87
CA GLU A 45 -9.66 9.43 -9.53
C GLU A 45 -10.76 10.05 -8.65
N ILE A 46 -10.63 10.02 -7.31
CA ILE A 46 -11.60 10.68 -6.40
C ILE A 46 -11.21 12.14 -6.13
N VAL A 47 -9.92 12.46 -6.21
CA VAL A 47 -9.37 13.78 -5.86
C VAL A 47 -9.43 14.78 -7.03
N GLU A 48 -9.68 14.30 -8.25
CA GLU A 48 -9.98 15.11 -9.45
C GLU A 48 -11.50 15.31 -9.66
#